data_AF-A0A8B5XAI1-F1
#
_entry.id   AF-A0A8B5XAI1-F1
#
_cell.length_a   1.000
_cell.length_b   1.000
_cell.length_c   1.000
_cell.angle_alpha   90.00
_cell.angle_beta   90.00
_cell.angle_gamma   90.00
#
_symmetry.space_group_name_H-M   'P 1'
#
loop_
_entity.id
_entity.type
_entity.pdbx_description
1 polymer ?
#
loop_
_entity_poly.entity_id
_entity_poly.type
_entity_poly.pdbx_seq_one_letter_code
_entity_poly.pdbx_strand_id
1 'polypeptide(L)'
;MVTWRRTLYALWLAQLLSIIGFNLRIPFLPFFLEDLGTDTFESQALWAGFITGGGAALMAITAPMWGALADRYGRRMMVLRAMFVASVTI
;
A
#
# COMPACT_ATOMS: atom_id res chain seq x y z
N MET A 1 8.82 19.18 -26.47
CA MET A 1 9.51 17.95 -26.01
C MET A 1 8.54 17.13 -25.17
N VAL A 2 8.50 15.82 -25.36
CA VAL A 2 7.40 14.94 -24.94
C VAL A 2 7.29 14.81 -23.41
N THR A 3 6.53 15.70 -22.77
CA THR A 3 6.35 15.79 -21.30
C THR A 3 5.80 14.51 -20.70
N TRP A 4 4.91 13.81 -21.41
CA TRP A 4 4.25 12.61 -20.90
C TRP A 4 5.21 11.44 -20.64
N ARG A 5 6.28 11.30 -21.44
CA ARG A 5 7.28 10.23 -21.25
C ARG A 5 8.02 10.42 -19.93
N ARG A 6 8.43 11.66 -19.62
CA ARG A 6 9.09 11.99 -18.34
C ARG A 6 8.17 11.73 -17.16
N THR A 7 6.91 12.18 -17.25
CA THR A 7 5.91 11.92 -16.20
C THR A 7 5.68 10.42 -16.02
N LEU A 8 5.60 9.65 -17.11
CA LEU A 8 5.41 8.21 -17.05
C LEU A 8 6.59 7.50 -16.37
N TYR A 9 7.84 7.80 -16.74
CA TYR A 9 9.01 7.22 -16.07
C TYR A 9 9.07 7.59 -14.58
N ALA A 10 8.73 8.83 -14.23
CA ALA A 10 8.69 9.26 -12.83
C ALA A 10 7.62 8.49 -12.03
N LEU A 11 6.40 8.38 -12.57
CA LEU A 11 5.31 7.62 -11.93
C LEU A 11 5.64 6.14 -11.84
N TRP A 12 6.26 5.57 -12.88
CA TRP A 12 6.66 4.17 -12.90
C TRP A 12 7.69 3.86 -11.82
N LEU A 13 8.73 4.68 -11.69
CA LEU A 13 9.74 4.51 -10.63
C LEU A 13 9.12 4.68 -9.24
N ALA A 14 8.26 5.68 -9.05
CA ALA A 14 7.59 5.90 -7.77
C ALA A 14 6.68 4.72 -7.39
N GLN A 15 5.95 4.15 -8.35
CA GLN A 15 5.12 2.97 -8.14
C GLN A 15 5.98 1.73 -7.83
N LEU A 16 7.08 1.53 -8.54
CA LEU A 16 8.02 0.44 -8.30
C LEU A 16 8.52 0.47 -6.85
N LEU A 17 9.03 1.61 -6.40
CA LEU A 17 9.54 1.80 -5.03
C LEU A 17 8.45 1.55 -3.99
N SER A 18 7.24 2.06 -4.24
CA SER A 18 6.09 1.85 -3.36
C SER A 18 5.70 0.39 -3.23
N ILE A 19 5.69 -0.37 -4.34
CA ILE A 19 5.38 -1.81 -4.33
C ILE A 19 6.46 -2.59 -3.59
N ILE A 20 7.75 -2.26 -3.78
CA ILE A 20 8.86 -2.92 -3.10
C ILE A 20 8.72 -2.73 -1.58
N GLY A 21 8.57 -1.48 -1.11
CA GLY A 21 8.43 -1.19 0.31
C GLY A 21 7.17 -1.82 0.92
N PHE A 22 6.06 -1.84 0.17
CA PHE A 22 4.83 -2.50 0.62
C PHE A 22 5.00 -4.01 0.80
N ASN A 23 5.61 -4.70 -0.18
CA ASN A 23 5.80 -6.15 -0.13
C ASN A 23 6.84 -6.58 0.90
N LEU A 24 7.82 -5.73 1.21
CA LEU A 24 8.84 -6.04 2.19
C LEU A 24 8.24 -6.34 3.57
N ARG A 25 7.09 -5.77 3.93
CA ARG A 25 6.43 -5.97 5.23
C ARG A 25 5.83 -7.36 5.43
N ILE A 26 5.36 -8.00 4.35
CA ILE A 26 4.65 -9.29 4.42
C ILE A 26 5.51 -10.40 5.06
N PRO A 27 6.76 -10.65 4.64
CA PRO A 27 7.59 -11.71 5.24
C PRO A 27 8.00 -11.42 6.69
N PHE A 28 7.98 -10.16 7.14
CA PHE A 28 8.31 -9.80 8.52
C PHE A 28 7.10 -9.87 9.47
N LEU A 29 5.88 -9.88 8.94
CA LEU A 29 4.66 -9.89 9.74
C LEU A 29 4.59 -11.06 10.75
N PRO A 30 4.95 -12.30 10.41
CA PRO A 30 4.89 -13.42 11.37
C PRO A 30 5.84 -13.23 12.56
N PHE A 31 7.03 -12.66 12.34
CA PHE A 31 7.99 -12.39 13.41
C PHE A 31 7.45 -11.37 14.42
N PHE A 32 6.77 -10.33 13.95
CA PHE A 32 6.09 -9.39 14.85
C PHE A 32 4.95 -10.06 15.63
N LEU A 33 4.21 -10.99 15.00
CA LEU A 33 3.13 -11.70 15.68
C LEU A 33 3.67 -12.64 16.78
N GLU A 34 4.84 -13.24 16.58
CA GLU A 34 5.56 -13.99 17.62
C GLU A 34 5.85 -13.10 18.82
N ASP A 35 6.43 -11.91 18.60
CA ASP A 35 6.74 -10.94 19.66
C ASP A 35 5.48 -10.44 20.40
N LEU A 36 4.30 -10.48 19.77
CA LEU A 36 3.02 -10.11 20.38
C LEU A 36 2.39 -11.24 21.23
N GLY A 37 3.06 -12.38 21.38
CA GLY A 37 2.60 -13.51 22.22
C GLY A 37 1.76 -14.54 21.48
N THR A 38 1.86 -14.61 20.14
CA THR A 38 1.28 -15.74 19.38
C THR A 38 2.34 -16.82 19.18
N ASP A 39 2.40 -17.76 20.12
CA ASP A 39 3.45 -18.77 20.19
C ASP A 39 3.25 -19.96 19.21
N THR A 40 2.06 -20.10 18.62
CA THR A 40 1.74 -21.19 17.69
C THR A 40 1.67 -20.70 16.24
N PHE A 41 2.28 -21.48 15.34
CA PHE A 41 2.30 -21.21 13.90
C PHE A 41 0.89 -21.04 13.31
N GLU A 42 -0.08 -21.80 13.80
CA GLU A 42 -1.48 -21.71 13.37
C GLU A 42 -2.13 -20.37 13.76
N SER A 43 -1.87 -19.89 14.98
CA SER A 43 -2.34 -18.58 15.44
C SER A 43 -1.72 -17.44 14.63
N GLN A 44 -0.40 -17.50 14.40
CA GLN A 44 0.31 -16.54 13.56
C GLN A 44 -0.25 -16.48 12.14
N ALA A 45 -0.51 -17.64 11.51
CA ALA A 45 -1.08 -17.72 10.17
C ALA A 45 -2.50 -17.12 10.11
N LEU A 46 -3.35 -17.40 11.10
CA LEU A 46 -4.69 -16.83 11.20
C LEU A 46 -4.64 -15.30 11.34
N TRP A 47 -3.83 -14.79 12.25
CA TRP A 47 -3.69 -13.33 12.46
C TRP A 47 -3.08 -12.63 11.24
N ALA A 48 -2.07 -13.21 10.61
CA ALA A 48 -1.52 -12.69 9.36
C ALA A 48 -2.59 -12.63 8.26
N GLY A 49 -3.42 -13.66 8.15
CA GLY A 49 -4.57 -13.71 7.24
C GLY A 49 -5.61 -12.63 7.54
N PHE A 50 -5.95 -12.41 8.81
CA PHE A 50 -6.88 -11.34 9.21
C PHE A 50 -6.33 -9.94 8.93
N ILE A 51 -5.04 -9.70 9.19
CA ILE A 51 -4.40 -8.39 8.95
C ILE A 51 -4.35 -8.09 7.45
N THR A 52 -3.88 -9.04 6.66
CA THR A 52 -3.77 -8.86 5.20
C THR A 52 -5.15 -8.82 4.54
N GLY A 53 -6.05 -9.74 4.90
CA GLY A 53 -7.42 -9.80 4.39
C GLY A 53 -8.25 -8.59 4.80
N GLY A 54 -8.16 -8.15 6.06
CA GLY A 54 -8.81 -6.94 6.55
C GLY A 54 -8.32 -5.68 5.84
N GLY A 55 -7.00 -5.59 5.61
CA GLY A 55 -6.42 -4.53 4.79
C GLY A 55 -6.96 -4.52 3.36
N ALA A 56 -7.02 -5.68 2.71
CA ALA A 56 -7.57 -5.81 1.35
C ALA A 56 -9.07 -5.47 1.29
N ALA A 57 -9.86 -5.88 2.29
CA ALA A 57 -11.28 -5.53 2.38
C ALA A 57 -11.48 -4.03 2.53
N LEU A 58 -10.70 -3.37 3.40
CA LEU A 58 -10.74 -1.93 3.56
C LEU A 58 -10.31 -1.20 2.27
N MET A 59 -9.29 -1.70 1.58
CA MET A 59 -8.90 -1.18 0.26
C MET A 59 -10.03 -1.33 -0.76
N ALA A 60 -10.72 -2.47 -0.81
CA ALA A 60 -11.83 -2.69 -1.73
C ALA A 60 -12.98 -1.69 -1.50
N ILE A 61 -13.29 -1.37 -0.25
CA ILE A 61 -14.32 -0.40 0.12
C ILE A 61 -13.88 1.04 -0.19
N THR A 62 -12.62 1.38 0.07
CA THR A 62 -12.11 2.75 -0.07
C THR A 62 -11.63 3.09 -1.48
N ALA A 63 -11.29 2.10 -2.32
CA ALA A 63 -10.87 2.28 -3.70
C ALA A 63 -11.85 3.12 -4.55
N PRO A 64 -13.17 2.86 -4.57
CA PRO A 64 -14.11 3.68 -5.34
C PRO A 64 -14.18 5.13 -4.82
N MET A 65 -14.05 5.34 -3.51
CA MET A 65 -14.04 6.68 -2.91
C MET A 65 -12.84 7.50 -3.39
N TRP A 66 -11.64 6.92 -3.37
CA TRP A 66 -10.44 7.59 -3.86
C TRP A 66 -10.47 7.78 -5.39
N GLY A 67 -11.05 6.85 -6.15
CA GLY A 67 -11.28 6.99 -7.59
C GLY A 67 -12.16 8.22 -7.91
N ALA A 68 -13.33 8.30 -7.29
CA ALA A 68 -14.24 9.43 -7.47
C ALA A 68 -13.60 10.78 -7.05
N LEU A 69 -12.80 10.77 -5.99
CA LEU A 69 -12.10 11.97 -5.52
C LEU A 69 -10.99 12.40 -6.51
N ALA A 70 -10.29 11.45 -7.14
CA ALA A 70 -9.28 11.74 -8.15
C ALA A 70 -9.89 12.36 -9.42
N ASP A 71 -11.09 11.92 -9.78
CA ASP A 71 -11.83 12.47 -10.92
C ASP A 71 -12.33 13.89 -10.63
N ARG A 72 -12.72 14.20 -9.38
CA ARG A 72 -13.20 15.54 -8.98
C ARG A 72 -12.09 16.57 -8.75
N TYR A 73 -11.00 16.19 -8.07
CA TYR A 73 -9.93 17.13 -7.66
C TYR A 73 -8.69 17.07 -8.56
N GLY A 74 -8.69 16.17 -9.55
CA GLY A 74 -7.60 15.98 -10.49
C GLY A 74 -6.56 14.96 -10.03
N ARG A 75 -6.16 14.10 -10.98
CA ARG A 75 -5.22 12.98 -10.76
C ARG A 75 -3.86 13.39 -10.20
N ARG A 76 -3.33 14.56 -10.60
CA ARG A 76 -1.99 15.01 -10.15
C ARG A 76 -1.92 15.22 -8.64
N MET A 77 -2.91 15.90 -8.07
CA MET A 77 -2.91 16.20 -6.63
C MET A 77 -3.18 14.94 -5.80
N MET A 78 -3.96 14.01 -6.34
CA MET A 78 -4.15 12.71 -5.71
C MET A 78 -2.84 11.92 -5.61
N VAL A 79 -2.08 11.83 -6.71
CA VAL A 79 -0.80 11.11 -6.71
C VAL A 79 0.18 11.72 -5.70
N LEU A 80 0.27 13.05 -5.63
CA LEU A 80 1.18 13.72 -4.68
C LEU A 80 0.82 13.39 -3.21
N ARG A 81 -0.47 13.39 -2.87
CA ARG A 81 -0.94 13.00 -1.52
C ARG A 81 -0.64 11.54 -1.22
N ALA A 82 -0.90 10.64 -2.17
CA ALA A 82 -0.63 9.21 -2.02
C ALA A 82 0.87 8.96 -1.80
N MET A 83 1.73 9.62 -2.57
CA MET A 83 3.19 9.50 -2.43
C MET A 83 3.70 10.06 -1.10
N PHE A 84 3.13 11.18 -0.63
CA PHE A 84 3.48 11.72 0.69
C PHE A 84 3.12 10.77 1.81
N VAL A 85 1.90 10.23 1.82
CA VAL A 85 1.46 9.25 2.83
C VAL A 85 2.30 7.96 2.73
N ALA A 86 2.56 7.47 1.51
CA ALA A 86 3.41 6.31 1.31
C ALA A 86 4.81 6.51 1.90
N SER A 87 5.44 7.68 1.70
CA SER A 87 6.77 7.96 2.26
C SER A 87 6.80 8.02 3.79
N VAL A 88 5.67 8.28 4.45
CA VAL A 88 5.59 8.34 5.92
C VAL A 88 5.35 6.94 6.51
N THR A 89 4.57 6.12 5.81
CA THR A 89 4.11 4.83 6.33
C THR A 89 4.96 3.65 5.85
N ILE A 90 5.57 3.74 4.67
CA ILE A 90 6.36 2.69 4.02
C ILE A 90 7.84 3.06 4.09
#